data_AF-A0A0Q6LS70-F1
#
_entry.id   AF-A0A0Q6LS70-F1
#
_cell.length_a   1.000
_cell.length_b   1.000
_cell.length_c   1.000
_cell.angle_alpha   90.00
_cell.angle_beta   90.00
_cell.angle_gamma   90.00
#
_symmetry.space_group_name_H-M   'P 1'
#
loop_
_entity.id
_entity.type
_entity.pdbx_description
1 polymer ?
#
loop_
_entity_poly.entity_id
_entity_poly.type
_entity_poly.pdbx_seq_one_letter_code
_entity_poly.pdbx_strand_id
1 'polypeptide(L)' 'MATGFGLLRLSPKDFWAMTPRELERAMSTIATARTGAPGKAQLIELMNRFPDQTESQVG' A
#
# COMPACT_ATOMS: atom_id res chain seq x y z
N MET A 1 -6.10 -4.30 -2.90
CA MET A 1 -6.79 -3.07 -3.35
C MET A 1 -7.91 -2.64 -2.38
N ALA A 2 -7.69 -2.62 -1.06
CA ALA A 2 -8.80 -2.39 -0.10
C ALA A 2 -8.54 -1.30 0.96
N THR A 3 -7.36 -0.68 0.99
CA THR A 3 -7.01 0.27 2.05
C THR A 3 -7.60 1.67 1.81
N GLY A 4 -7.77 2.10 0.56
CA GLY A 4 -8.31 3.43 0.23
C GLY A 4 -9.82 3.57 0.46
N PHE A 5 -10.62 2.60 -0.01
CA PHE A 5 -12.09 2.72 -0.02
C PHE A 5 -12.79 2.14 1.21
N GLY A 6 -12.22 1.13 1.86
CA GLY A 6 -12.85 0.48 3.02
C GLY A 6 -12.68 1.26 4.32
N LEU A 7 -11.52 1.88 4.52
CA LEU A 7 -11.17 2.55 5.77
C LEU A 7 -11.59 4.03 5.79
N LEU A 8 -11.46 4.74 4.65
CA LEU A 8 -11.84 6.14 4.53
C LEU A 8 -13.32 6.35 4.18
N ARG A 9 -14.01 5.31 3.68
CA ARG A 9 -15.42 5.34 3.22
C ARG A 9 -15.71 6.46 2.19
N LEU A 10 -14.68 6.87 1.45
CA LEU A 10 -14.80 7.91 0.41
C LEU A 10 -15.36 7.32 -0.88
N SER A 11 -16.11 8.13 -1.63
CA SER A 11 -16.45 7.76 -3.00
C SER A 11 -15.18 7.71 -3.87
N PRO A 12 -15.14 6.87 -4.92
CA PRO A 12 -14.03 6.85 -5.88
C PRO A 12 -13.67 8.22 -6.43
N LYS A 13 -14.68 9.06 -6.71
CA LYS A 13 -14.48 10.40 -7.25
C LYS A 13 -13.75 11.31 -6.26
N ASP A 14 -14.16 11.29 -4.99
CA ASP A 14 -13.55 12.14 -3.97
C ASP A 14 -12.13 11.68 -3.65
N PHE A 15 -11.90 10.36 -3.65
CA PHE A 15 -10.57 9.80 -3.46
C PHE A 15 -9.57 10.25 -4.53
N TRP A 16 -9.98 10.22 -5.80
CA TRP A 16 -9.12 10.63 -6.91
C TRP A 16 -8.98 12.16 -7.06
N ALA A 17 -9.90 12.94 -6.48
CA ALA A 17 -9.82 14.40 -6.47
C ALA A 17 -8.90 14.94 -5.36
N MET A 18 -8.59 14.14 -4.33
CA MET A 18 -7.74 14.56 -3.22
C MET A 18 -6.28 14.71 -3.63
N THR A 19 -5.63 15.71 -3.04
CA THR A 19 -4.20 15.87 -3.12
C THR A 19 -3.47 14.85 -2.22
N PRO A 20 -2.19 14.51 -2.52
CA PRO A 20 -1.40 13.62 -1.67
C PRO A 20 -1.28 14.08 -0.21
N ARG A 21 -1.34 15.40 0.04
CA ARG A 21 -1.33 15.97 1.40
C ARG A 21 -2.63 15.72 2.15
N GLU A 22 -3.77 15.85 1.48
CA GLU A 22 -5.08 15.55 2.07
C GLU A 22 -5.21 14.05 2.35
N LEU A 23 -4.69 13.21 1.45
CA LEU A 23 -4.63 11.77 1.67
C LEU A 23 -3.77 11.41 2.89
N GLU A 24 -2.59 12.03 3.05
CA GLU A 24 -1.73 11.81 4.22
C GLU A 24 -2.44 12.14 5.54
N ARG A 25 -3.15 13.27 5.59
CA ARG A 25 -3.97 13.66 6.74
C ARG A 25 -5.12 12.68 6.99
N ALA A 26 -5.86 12.31 5.97
CA ALA A 26 -6.99 11.38 6.09
C ALA A 26 -6.54 9.99 6.56
N MET A 27 -5.36 9.54 6.12
CA MET A 27 -4.75 8.28 6.54
C MET A 27 -4.16 8.34 7.96
N SER A 28 -3.71 9.52 8.42
CA SER A 28 -3.08 9.68 9.74
C SER A 28 -3.99 9.30 10.92
N THR A 29 -5.31 9.37 10.75
CA THR A 29 -6.30 9.01 11.78
C THR A 29 -6.61 7.52 11.83
N ILE A 30 -6.23 6.78 10.79
CA ILE A 30 -6.54 5.36 10.59
C ILE A 30 -5.29 4.49 10.77
N ALA A 31 -4.13 5.01 10.41
CA ALA A 31 -2.87 4.29 10.52
C ALA A 31 -2.50 4.09 12.00
N THR A 32 -2.79 2.90 12.53
CA THR A 32 -2.29 2.44 13.83
C THR A 32 -0.78 2.32 13.72
N ALA A 33 -0.05 3.28 14.31
CA ALA A 33 1.40 3.42 14.32
C ALA A 33 2.08 3.19 12.96
N ARG A 34 2.74 4.20 12.39
CA ARG A 34 3.67 3.97 11.26
C ARG A 34 4.73 2.95 11.68
N THR A 35 4.50 1.66 11.38
CA THR A 35 5.59 0.70 11.27
C THR A 35 6.44 1.25 10.14
N GLY A 36 7.67 1.64 10.45
CA GLY A 36 8.58 2.23 9.46
C GLY A 36 8.66 1.37 8.19
N ALA A 37 9.12 1.97 7.09
CA ALA A 37 9.41 1.20 5.88
C ALA A 37 10.27 -0.03 6.25
N PRO A 38 10.00 -1.21 5.64
CA PRO A 38 10.73 -2.41 5.99
C PRO A 38 12.22 -2.20 5.80
N GLY A 39 13.02 -2.57 6.79
CA GLY A 39 14.47 -2.55 6.67
C GLY A 39 14.93 -3.52 5.58
N LYS A 40 16.17 -3.35 5.10
CA LYS A 40 16.75 -4.19 4.04
C LYS A 40 16.58 -5.70 4.29
N ALA A 41 16.76 -6.16 5.53
CA ALA A 41 16.61 -7.57 5.88
C ALA A 41 15.16 -8.07 5.70
N GLN A 42 14.16 -7.28 6.08
CA GLN A 42 12.74 -7.61 5.93
C GLN A 42 12.35 -7.64 4.44
N LEU A 43 12.90 -6.71 3.66
CA LEU A 43 12.70 -6.72 2.20
C LEU A 43 13.26 -8.01 1.57
N ILE A 44 14.45 -8.44 1.97
CA ILE A 44 15.05 -9.70 1.48
C ILE A 44 14.18 -10.90 1.86
N GLU A 45 13.66 -10.94 3.08
CA GLU A 45 12.75 -12.01 3.51
C GLU A 45 11.48 -12.04 2.63
N LEU A 46 10.91 -10.87 2.33
CA LEU A 46 9.74 -10.76 1.46
C LEU A 46 10.03 -11.22 0.04
N MET A 47 11.18 -10.85 -0.54
CA MET A 47 11.58 -11.30 -1.88
C MET A 47 11.77 -12.81 -1.96
N ASN A 48 12.32 -13.43 -0.91
CA ASN A 48 12.44 -14.89 -0.83
C ASN A 48 11.07 -15.57 -0.68
N ARG A 49 10.14 -14.94 0.06
CA ARG A 49 8.80 -15.48 0.30
C ARG A 49 7.89 -15.34 -0.92
N PHE A 50 8.04 -14.27 -1.68
CA PHE A 50 7.26 -13.94 -2.87
C PHE A 50 8.22 -13.71 -4.06
N PRO A 51 8.80 -14.79 -4.62
CA PRO A 51 9.68 -14.66 -5.76
C PRO A 51 8.90 -14.15 -6.97
N ASP A 52 9.44 -13.14 -7.66
CA ASP A 52 8.87 -12.66 -8.92
C ASP A 52 8.91 -13.79 -9.94
N GLN A 53 7.73 -14.21 -10.41
CA GLN A 53 7.65 -15.12 -11.54
C GLN A 53 7.99 -14.30 -12.79
N THR A 54 9.15 -14.55 -13.37
CA THR A 54 9.45 -14.03 -14.70
C THR A 54 8.43 -14.66 -15.65
N GLU A 55 7.65 -13.85 -16.39
CA GLU A 55 6.77 -14.25 -17.49
C GLU A 55 7.58 -14.89 -18.64
N SER A 56 8.28 -15.98 -18.37
CA SER A 56 9.13 -16.69 -19.33
C SER A 56 9.00 -18.20 -19.23
N GLN A 57 8.07 -18.72 -18.43
CA GLN A 57 7.55 -20.08 -18.61
C GLN A 57 6.13 -20.03 -19.17
N VAL A 58 6.00 -19.48 -20.39
CA VAL A 58 4.99 -19.97 -21.34
C VAL A 58 5.68 -21.10 -22.09
N GLY A 59 5.34 -22.32 -21.69
CA GLY A 59 5.65 -23.57 -22.39
C GLY A 59 4.48 -24.51 -22.17
#